data_AF-A0AAD1L3Y2-F1
#
_entry.id   AF-A0AAD1L3Y2-F1
#
_cell.length_a   1.000
_cell.length_b   1.000
_cell.length_c   1.000
_cell.angle_alpha   90.00
_cell.angle_beta   90.00
_cell.angle_gamma   90.00
#
_symmetry.space_group_name_H-M   'P 1'
#
loop_
_entity.id
_entity.type
_entity.pdbx_description
1 polymer ?
#
loop_
_entity_poly.entity_id
_entity_poly.type
_entity_poly.pdbx_seq_one_letter_code
_entity_poly.pdbx_strand_id
1 'polypeptide(L)'
;MFKRTLLLTLLPAVVHAEELPAPVKAIEKQGITILKPFDAPGGMKGYLGKYQDMGVTIYVTPDGKHAISGYMYNEKGENLSNTLIEKEIYAPAGREMWQRMEKTSWILDGKKEAPVIVYVFADPFCPYCKQFWQKARPWVDSGKVQLRTILVGVIKPESPATAAAILAAKDPAKTWHDYKASGGNMKLEIPTSISPEQMKVLNINQKLMDDLGANVTPAIYYMSKDDTLQQEVGLPDKEKLNIIMGNK
;
A
#
# COMPACT_ATOMS: atom_id res chain seq x y z
N MET A 1 -11.24 7.69 72.68
CA MET A 1 -11.61 7.58 71.26
C MET A 1 -10.36 7.71 70.39
N PHE A 2 -9.70 6.59 70.07
CA PHE A 2 -8.54 6.58 69.17
C PHE A 2 -9.01 6.21 67.76
N LYS A 3 -8.99 7.19 66.84
CA LYS A 3 -9.24 6.95 65.41
C LYS A 3 -7.98 6.37 64.77
N ARG A 4 -8.04 5.10 64.35
CA ARG A 4 -7.04 4.49 63.47
C ARG A 4 -7.35 4.91 62.03
N THR A 5 -6.47 5.70 61.43
CA THR A 5 -6.51 6.01 60.00
C THR A 5 -5.70 4.97 59.26
N LEU A 6 -6.36 4.14 58.45
CA LEU A 6 -5.73 3.14 57.59
C LEU A 6 -5.27 3.85 56.30
N LEU A 7 -3.96 3.91 56.06
CA LEU A 7 -3.39 4.47 54.83
C LEU A 7 -3.31 3.35 53.78
N LEU A 8 -4.18 3.40 52.76
CA LEU A 8 -4.09 2.52 51.59
C LEU A 8 -3.03 3.10 50.63
N THR A 9 -1.88 2.46 50.53
CA THR A 9 -0.86 2.80 49.53
C THR A 9 -1.18 2.11 48.21
N LEU A 10 -1.59 2.89 47.20
CA LEU A 10 -1.61 2.43 45.81
C LEU A 10 -0.15 2.33 45.31
N LEU A 11 0.32 1.10 45.08
CA LEU A 11 1.56 0.85 44.35
C LEU A 11 1.32 1.07 42.85
N PRO A 12 2.13 1.90 42.16
CA PRO A 12 2.08 2.02 40.71
C PRO A 12 2.62 0.73 40.07
N ALA A 13 1.82 0.12 39.19
CA ALA A 13 2.28 -0.99 38.35
C ALA A 13 3.30 -0.48 37.34
N VAL A 14 4.58 -0.72 37.60
CA VAL A 14 5.65 -0.48 36.64
C VAL A 14 5.61 -1.63 35.63
N VAL A 15 5.17 -1.36 34.40
CA VAL A 15 5.28 -2.29 33.28
C VAL A 15 6.76 -2.40 32.92
N HIS A 16 7.43 -3.48 33.36
CA HIS A 16 8.78 -3.81 32.91
C HIS A 16 8.71 -4.32 31.47
N ALA A 17 9.43 -3.66 30.56
CA ALA A 17 9.69 -4.22 29.24
C ALA A 17 10.49 -5.52 29.43
N GLU A 18 9.93 -6.65 28.98
CA GLU A 18 10.56 -7.95 29.12
C GLU A 18 11.89 -7.95 28.36
N GLU A 19 12.99 -8.20 29.06
CA GLU A 19 14.33 -8.13 28.47
C GLU A 19 14.53 -9.27 27.46
N LEU A 20 15.11 -8.97 26.29
CA LEU A 20 15.29 -9.98 25.23
C LEU A 20 16.22 -11.12 25.68
N PRO A 21 15.91 -12.39 25.35
CA PRO A 21 16.80 -13.51 25.62
C PRO A 21 18.18 -13.32 24.97
N ALA A 22 19.23 -13.81 25.64
CA ALA A 22 20.61 -13.72 25.13
C ALA A 22 20.79 -14.16 23.66
N PRO A 23 20.21 -15.29 23.18
CA PRO A 23 20.35 -15.68 21.78
C PRO A 23 19.63 -14.73 20.82
N VAL A 24 18.52 -14.09 21.24
CA VAL A 24 17.83 -13.07 20.43
C VAL A 24 18.68 -11.81 20.32
N LYS A 25 19.29 -11.35 21.43
CA LYS A 25 20.24 -10.22 21.43
C LYS A 25 21.44 -10.47 20.51
N ALA A 26 21.91 -11.72 20.40
CA ALA A 26 23.00 -12.08 19.49
C ALA A 26 22.59 -11.94 18.01
N ILE A 27 21.34 -12.30 17.68
CA ILE A 27 20.78 -12.13 16.33
C ILE A 27 20.50 -10.66 16.02
N GLU A 28 20.03 -9.87 16.98
CA GLU A 28 19.80 -8.43 16.85
C GLU A 28 21.06 -7.69 16.37
N LYS A 29 22.23 -8.07 16.91
CA LYS A 29 23.55 -7.54 16.50
C LYS A 29 23.91 -7.78 15.03
N GLN A 30 23.21 -8.68 14.33
CA GLN A 30 23.37 -8.89 12.89
C GLN A 30 22.59 -7.85 12.04
N GLY A 31 22.02 -6.83 12.67
CA GLY A 31 21.27 -5.75 12.00
C GLY A 31 19.77 -5.98 11.94
N ILE A 32 19.23 -6.89 12.77
CA ILE A 32 17.79 -7.11 12.89
C ILE A 32 17.24 -6.20 13.98
N THR A 33 16.21 -5.42 13.67
CA THR A 33 15.45 -4.66 14.67
C THR A 33 14.25 -5.48 15.13
N ILE A 34 14.16 -5.77 16.43
CA ILE A 34 13.02 -6.51 17.00
C ILE A 34 11.80 -5.59 17.12
N LEU A 35 10.65 -6.03 16.60
CA LEU A 35 9.39 -5.29 16.67
C LEU A 35 8.54 -5.74 17.86
N LYS A 36 8.27 -7.04 17.96
CA LYS A 36 7.40 -7.61 19.01
C LYS A 36 7.57 -9.13 19.16
N PRO A 37 7.31 -9.69 20.35
CA PRO A 37 7.18 -11.13 20.53
C PRO A 37 5.85 -11.67 19.97
N PHE A 38 5.79 -12.98 19.70
CA PHE A 38 4.58 -13.72 19.37
C PHE A 38 4.67 -15.18 19.84
N ASP A 39 3.53 -15.83 20.04
CA ASP A 39 3.49 -17.26 20.41
C ASP A 39 3.77 -18.14 19.20
N ALA A 40 4.68 -19.11 19.36
CA ALA A 40 5.03 -20.06 18.32
C ALA A 40 4.71 -21.51 18.74
N PRO A 41 4.45 -22.43 17.77
CA PRO A 41 4.20 -23.84 18.08
C PRO A 41 5.36 -24.53 18.79
N GLY A 42 5.09 -25.69 19.41
CA GLY A 42 6.14 -26.55 19.97
C GLY A 42 6.86 -25.99 21.21
N GLY A 43 6.22 -25.08 21.95
CA GLY A 43 6.80 -24.46 23.14
C GLY A 43 7.88 -23.42 22.84
N MET A 44 7.95 -22.94 21.58
CA MET A 44 8.87 -21.88 21.18
C MET A 44 8.26 -20.50 21.44
N LYS A 45 9.12 -19.51 21.73
CA LYS A 45 8.74 -18.09 21.76
C LYS A 45 9.26 -17.41 20.49
N GLY A 46 8.37 -16.77 19.75
CA GLY A 46 8.70 -16.08 18.51
C GLY A 46 9.01 -14.60 18.73
N TYR A 47 9.85 -14.02 17.88
CA TYR A 47 10.11 -12.59 17.78
C TYR A 47 10.04 -12.16 16.32
N LEU A 48 9.15 -11.21 16.03
CA LEU A 48 9.03 -10.57 14.73
C LEU A 48 9.98 -9.38 14.68
N GLY A 49 10.71 -9.24 13.58
CA GLY A 49 11.67 -8.16 13.38
C GLY A 49 11.71 -7.66 11.94
N LYS A 50 12.61 -6.69 11.69
CA LYS A 50 12.99 -6.23 10.36
C LYS A 50 14.49 -6.31 10.14
N TYR A 51 14.89 -6.69 8.94
CA TYR A 51 16.24 -6.59 8.42
C TYR A 51 16.20 -5.84 7.09
N GLN A 52 16.87 -4.68 6.98
CA GLN A 52 16.81 -3.83 5.77
C GLN A 52 15.37 -3.60 5.28
N ASP A 53 14.46 -3.23 6.19
CA ASP A 53 13.02 -3.08 5.98
C ASP A 53 12.21 -4.32 5.59
N MET A 54 12.85 -5.48 5.37
CA MET A 54 12.17 -6.76 5.15
C MET A 54 11.83 -7.42 6.48
N GLY A 55 10.60 -7.95 6.60
CA GLY A 55 10.17 -8.71 7.76
C GLY A 55 10.96 -10.01 7.96
N VAL A 56 11.29 -10.32 9.21
CA VAL A 56 11.98 -11.55 9.61
C VAL A 56 11.36 -12.16 10.87
N THR A 57 11.50 -13.46 11.05
CA THR A 57 11.07 -14.18 12.25
C THR A 57 12.24 -14.89 12.93
N ILE A 58 12.26 -14.81 14.25
CA ILE A 58 13.21 -15.49 15.13
C ILE A 58 12.43 -16.39 16.09
N TYR A 59 12.86 -17.62 16.27
CA TYR A 59 12.23 -18.60 17.15
C TYR A 59 13.20 -19.03 18.25
N VAL A 60 12.86 -18.76 19.51
CA VAL A 60 13.60 -19.25 20.67
C VAL A 60 13.19 -20.69 20.95
N THR A 61 14.19 -21.57 21.05
CA THR A 61 13.98 -23.00 21.32
C THR A 61 13.41 -23.22 22.73
N PRO A 62 12.75 -24.37 23.00
CA PRO A 62 12.12 -24.62 24.30
C PRO A 62 13.06 -24.58 25.51
N ASP A 63 14.37 -24.76 25.30
CA ASP A 63 15.38 -24.63 26.35
C ASP A 63 15.71 -23.18 26.75
N GLY A 64 15.23 -22.19 25.99
CA GLY A 64 15.51 -20.76 26.18
C GLY A 64 16.96 -20.34 25.88
N LYS A 65 17.82 -21.26 25.43
CA LYS A 65 19.26 -21.03 25.27
C LYS A 65 19.68 -20.83 23.82
N HIS A 66 18.85 -21.23 22.87
CA HIS A 66 19.10 -21.06 21.44
C HIS A 66 17.97 -20.28 20.77
N ALA A 67 18.29 -19.70 19.61
CA ALA A 67 17.31 -19.07 18.75
C ALA A 67 17.64 -19.35 17.29
N ILE A 68 16.61 -19.49 16.47
CA ILE A 68 16.68 -19.77 15.04
C ILE A 68 16.12 -18.55 14.31
N SER A 69 16.94 -17.86 13.52
CA SER A 69 16.46 -16.89 12.54
C SER A 69 16.12 -17.62 11.25
N GLY A 70 14.85 -17.60 10.83
CA GLY A 70 14.43 -18.36 9.65
C GLY A 70 12.92 -18.42 9.47
N TYR A 71 12.49 -19.27 8.53
CA TYR A 71 11.09 -19.46 8.15
C TYR A 71 10.56 -20.79 8.69
N MET A 72 9.35 -20.77 9.27
CA MET A 72 8.65 -21.93 9.80
C MET A 72 7.57 -22.38 8.83
N TYR A 73 7.54 -23.68 8.54
CA TYR A 73 6.51 -24.31 7.73
C TYR A 73 5.67 -25.28 8.57
N ASN A 74 4.40 -25.43 8.21
CA ASN A 74 3.56 -26.48 8.77
C ASN A 74 3.52 -27.73 7.87
N GLU A 75 2.82 -28.77 8.32
CA GLU A 75 2.68 -30.05 7.61
C GLU A 75 2.00 -29.93 6.23
N LYS A 76 1.29 -28.82 5.97
CA LYS A 76 0.66 -28.53 4.67
C LYS A 76 1.60 -27.84 3.68
N GLY A 77 2.83 -27.53 4.11
CA GLY A 77 3.77 -26.76 3.32
C GLY A 77 3.50 -25.25 3.31
N GLU A 78 2.65 -24.74 4.20
CA GLU A 78 2.41 -23.29 4.33
C GLU A 78 3.56 -22.63 5.10
N ASN A 79 4.11 -21.53 4.56
CA ASN A 79 5.12 -20.72 5.23
C ASN A 79 4.47 -19.78 6.26
N LEU A 80 4.37 -20.24 7.51
CA LEU A 80 3.75 -19.51 8.62
C LEU A 80 4.45 -18.18 8.92
N SER A 81 5.77 -18.12 8.72
CA SER A 81 6.56 -16.90 8.91
C SER A 81 6.16 -15.82 7.92
N ASN A 82 6.02 -16.18 6.64
CA ASN A 82 5.56 -15.22 5.63
C ASN A 82 4.13 -14.76 5.92
N THR A 83 3.22 -15.67 6.25
CA THR A 83 1.85 -15.29 6.64
C THR A 83 1.84 -14.30 7.81
N LEU A 84 2.69 -14.51 8.82
CA LEU A 84 2.81 -13.58 9.95
C LEU A 84 3.40 -12.24 9.52
N ILE A 85 4.50 -12.25 8.75
CA ILE A 85 5.16 -11.04 8.25
C ILE A 85 4.19 -10.22 7.39
N GLU A 86 3.50 -10.85 6.47
CA GLU A 86 2.48 -10.23 5.63
C GLU A 86 1.38 -9.61 6.48
N LYS A 87 0.81 -10.36 7.41
CA LYS A 87 -0.28 -9.89 8.27
C LYS A 87 0.11 -8.74 9.19
N GLU A 88 1.30 -8.80 9.78
CA GLU A 88 1.69 -7.91 10.88
C GLU A 88 2.57 -6.73 10.44
N ILE A 89 3.25 -6.84 9.29
CA ILE A 89 4.13 -5.77 8.77
C ILE A 89 3.54 -5.16 7.51
N TYR A 90 3.28 -5.98 6.48
CA TYR A 90 2.96 -5.45 5.15
C TYR A 90 1.48 -5.06 5.00
N ALA A 91 0.55 -5.85 5.54
CA ALA A 91 -0.87 -5.59 5.44
C ALA A 91 -1.31 -4.30 6.17
N PRO A 92 -0.82 -3.95 7.38
CA PRO A 92 -1.14 -2.67 8.01
C PRO A 92 -0.66 -1.47 7.19
N ALA A 93 0.60 -1.50 6.72
CA ALA A 93 1.16 -0.45 5.88
C ALA A 93 0.42 -0.34 4.54
N GLY A 94 0.12 -1.47 3.90
CA GLY A 94 -0.66 -1.55 2.67
C GLY A 94 -2.07 -0.98 2.84
N ARG A 95 -2.77 -1.34 3.93
CA ARG A 95 -4.10 -0.79 4.26
C ARG A 95 -4.05 0.72 4.50
N GLU A 96 -3.03 1.21 5.21
CA GLU A 96 -2.85 2.65 5.42
C GLU A 96 -2.70 3.39 4.08
N MET A 97 -1.81 2.91 3.21
CA MET A 97 -1.59 3.51 1.91
C MET A 97 -2.83 3.42 1.01
N TRP A 98 -3.57 2.31 1.08
CA TRP A 98 -4.84 2.15 0.38
C TRP A 98 -5.89 3.17 0.82
N GLN A 99 -6.03 3.39 2.13
CA GLN A 99 -6.90 4.43 2.68
C GLN A 99 -6.44 5.83 2.27
N ARG A 100 -5.12 6.07 2.18
CA ARG A 100 -4.60 7.35 1.68
C ARG A 100 -5.00 7.56 0.22
N MET A 101 -4.87 6.54 -0.64
CA MET A 101 -5.33 6.59 -2.04
C MET A 101 -6.84 6.83 -2.12
N GLU A 102 -7.64 6.15 -1.29
CA GLU A 102 -9.09 6.33 -1.23
C GLU A 102 -9.53 7.76 -0.87
N LYS A 103 -8.74 8.45 -0.04
CA LYS A 103 -8.99 9.83 0.37
C LYS A 103 -8.50 10.88 -0.63
N THR A 104 -7.79 10.48 -1.70
CA THR A 104 -7.36 11.43 -2.74
C THR A 104 -8.52 11.86 -3.64
N SER A 105 -8.29 12.89 -4.45
CA SER A 105 -9.20 13.29 -5.54
C SER A 105 -8.97 12.40 -6.77
N TRP A 106 -9.38 11.14 -6.69
CA TRP A 106 -9.33 10.20 -7.81
C TRP A 106 -10.54 10.35 -8.73
N ILE A 107 -10.35 9.93 -9.98
CA ILE A 107 -11.35 9.91 -11.05
C ILE A 107 -11.81 8.48 -11.27
N LEU A 108 -13.12 8.24 -11.20
CA LEU A 108 -13.71 6.92 -11.46
C LEU A 108 -13.73 6.60 -12.96
N ASP A 109 -13.40 5.35 -13.29
CA ASP A 109 -13.62 4.75 -14.61
C ASP A 109 -14.15 3.32 -14.43
N GLY A 110 -15.39 3.08 -14.88
CA GLY A 110 -16.16 1.85 -14.64
C GLY A 110 -17.35 2.05 -13.70
N LYS A 111 -17.93 0.93 -13.23
CA LYS A 111 -19.05 0.94 -12.28
C LYS A 111 -18.54 1.15 -10.86
N LYS A 112 -19.20 2.02 -10.08
CA LYS A 112 -18.82 2.31 -8.69
C LYS A 112 -18.88 1.07 -7.79
N GLU A 113 -19.73 0.11 -8.13
CA GLU A 113 -19.95 -1.14 -7.39
C GLU A 113 -19.08 -2.30 -7.90
N ALA A 114 -18.20 -2.06 -8.88
CA ALA A 114 -17.32 -3.12 -9.39
C ALA A 114 -16.44 -3.69 -8.25
N PRO A 115 -16.37 -5.01 -8.07
CA PRO A 115 -15.76 -5.62 -6.89
C PRO A 115 -14.24 -5.46 -6.83
N VAL A 116 -13.58 -5.33 -7.98
CA VAL A 116 -12.12 -5.14 -8.06
C VAL A 116 -11.83 -3.65 -8.21
N ILE A 117 -11.12 -3.09 -7.24
CA ILE A 117 -10.66 -1.69 -7.25
C ILE A 117 -9.19 -1.70 -7.64
N VAL A 118 -8.81 -0.82 -8.57
CA VAL A 118 -7.41 -0.59 -8.95
C VAL A 118 -7.14 0.91 -8.93
N TYR A 119 -6.17 1.35 -8.15
CA TYR A 119 -5.69 2.74 -8.19
C TYR A 119 -4.60 2.88 -9.24
N VAL A 120 -4.61 3.99 -9.96
CA VAL A 120 -3.64 4.25 -11.02
C VAL A 120 -3.17 5.69 -10.93
N PHE A 121 -1.89 5.90 -10.62
CA PHE A 121 -1.28 7.21 -10.85
C PHE A 121 -0.97 7.35 -12.33
N ALA A 122 -1.57 8.34 -12.97
CA ALA A 122 -1.47 8.55 -14.40
C ALA A 122 -1.14 10.00 -14.74
N ASP A 123 -0.29 10.17 -15.74
CA ASP A 123 -0.01 11.47 -16.35
C ASP A 123 -0.80 11.61 -17.67
N PRO A 124 -1.30 12.81 -18.03
CA PRO A 124 -2.00 13.03 -19.29
C PRO A 124 -1.20 12.58 -20.52
N PHE A 125 0.10 12.85 -20.55
CA PHE A 125 1.00 12.63 -21.70
C PHE A 125 1.72 11.27 -21.67
N CYS A 126 1.27 10.35 -20.83
CA CYS A 126 1.84 9.01 -20.66
C CYS A 126 1.29 7.99 -21.67
N PRO A 127 2.11 7.45 -22.61
CA PRO A 127 1.65 6.47 -23.59
C PRO A 127 1.23 5.13 -22.97
N TYR A 128 1.96 4.66 -21.94
CA TYR A 128 1.62 3.42 -21.26
C TYR A 128 0.35 3.52 -20.41
N CYS A 129 0.03 4.71 -19.89
CA CYS A 129 -1.23 4.94 -19.18
C CYS A 129 -2.43 4.78 -20.13
N LYS A 130 -2.30 5.25 -21.36
CA LYS A 130 -3.29 5.00 -22.42
C LYS A 130 -3.38 3.51 -22.75
N GLN A 131 -2.25 2.84 -22.99
CA GLN A 131 -2.25 1.42 -23.35
C GLN A 131 -2.84 0.53 -22.25
N PHE A 132 -2.52 0.82 -20.98
CA PHE A 132 -3.13 0.16 -19.83
C PHE A 132 -4.64 0.40 -19.78
N TRP A 133 -5.09 1.66 -19.92
CA TRP A 133 -6.51 2.01 -19.97
C TRP A 133 -7.28 1.23 -21.06
N GLN A 134 -6.68 1.09 -22.26
CA GLN A 134 -7.23 0.29 -23.36
C GLN A 134 -7.29 -1.20 -23.03
N LYS A 135 -6.21 -1.76 -22.45
CA LYS A 135 -6.14 -3.17 -22.05
C LYS A 135 -7.14 -3.51 -20.94
N ALA A 136 -7.50 -2.57 -20.07
CA ALA A 136 -8.46 -2.76 -18.99
C ALA A 136 -9.93 -2.81 -19.45
N ARG A 137 -10.25 -2.33 -20.67
CA ARG A 137 -11.63 -2.21 -21.17
C ARG A 137 -12.50 -3.46 -20.97
N PRO A 138 -12.04 -4.69 -21.27
CA PRO A 138 -12.89 -5.87 -21.10
C PRO A 138 -13.44 -6.08 -19.68
N TRP A 139 -12.70 -5.65 -18.65
CA TRP A 139 -13.11 -5.78 -17.25
C TRP A 139 -13.87 -4.55 -16.75
N VAL A 140 -13.46 -3.36 -17.18
CA VAL A 140 -14.11 -2.10 -16.80
C VAL A 140 -15.50 -2.01 -17.40
N ASP A 141 -15.62 -2.27 -18.71
CA ASP A 141 -16.87 -2.17 -19.44
C ASP A 141 -17.87 -3.26 -19.03
N SER A 142 -17.38 -4.44 -18.60
CA SER A 142 -18.23 -5.49 -18.02
C SER A 142 -18.61 -5.26 -16.55
N GLY A 143 -18.08 -4.22 -15.91
CA GLY A 143 -18.37 -3.87 -14.52
C GLY A 143 -17.68 -4.76 -13.49
N LYS A 144 -16.65 -5.51 -13.87
CA LYS A 144 -15.86 -6.37 -12.97
C LYS A 144 -14.79 -5.58 -12.23
N VAL A 145 -14.24 -4.54 -12.87
CA VAL A 145 -13.17 -3.70 -12.34
C VAL A 145 -13.61 -2.24 -12.37
N GLN A 146 -13.22 -1.47 -11.36
CA GLN A 146 -13.20 -0.01 -11.37
C GLN A 146 -11.76 0.48 -11.28
N LEU A 147 -11.38 1.37 -12.19
CA LEU A 147 -10.13 2.12 -12.08
C LEU A 147 -10.40 3.42 -11.33
N ARG A 148 -9.57 3.73 -10.34
CA ARG A 148 -9.56 5.00 -9.61
C ARG A 148 -8.28 5.75 -9.98
N THR A 149 -8.39 6.60 -10.99
CA THR A 149 -7.22 7.31 -11.52
C THR A 149 -6.86 8.49 -10.63
N ILE A 150 -5.63 8.54 -10.13
CA ILE A 150 -5.07 9.65 -9.38
C ILE A 150 -4.16 10.43 -10.35
N LEU A 151 -4.61 11.61 -10.80
CA LEU A 151 -3.85 12.37 -11.79
C LEU A 151 -2.62 13.04 -11.16
N VAL A 152 -1.50 12.94 -11.87
CA VAL A 152 -0.24 13.64 -11.61
C VAL A 152 0.20 14.39 -12.88
N GLY A 153 1.09 15.37 -12.73
CA GLY A 153 1.63 16.12 -13.86
C GLY A 153 3.16 16.17 -13.80
N VAL A 154 3.82 15.09 -14.22
CA VAL A 154 5.26 14.86 -13.98
C VAL A 154 6.08 14.56 -15.24
N ILE A 155 5.45 14.24 -16.38
CA ILE A 155 6.19 13.81 -17.58
C ILE A 155 6.60 14.98 -18.49
N LYS A 156 5.66 15.85 -18.82
CA LYS A 156 5.83 17.02 -19.71
C LYS A 156 5.62 18.34 -18.97
N PRO A 157 6.22 19.45 -19.43
CA PRO A 157 5.94 20.78 -18.88
C PRO A 157 4.44 21.13 -18.81
N GLU A 158 3.66 20.65 -19.78
CA GLU A 158 2.22 20.90 -19.90
C GLU A 158 1.36 19.96 -19.02
N SER A 159 1.95 18.95 -18.39
CA SER A 159 1.22 17.91 -17.64
C SER A 159 0.46 18.46 -16.44
N PRO A 160 1.03 19.33 -15.59
CA PRO A 160 0.28 19.93 -14.49
C PRO A 160 -0.96 20.68 -14.96
N ALA A 161 -0.82 21.52 -15.99
CA ALA A 161 -1.93 22.32 -16.52
C ALA A 161 -3.02 21.43 -17.14
N THR A 162 -2.61 20.38 -17.86
CA THR A 162 -3.54 19.43 -18.47
C THR A 162 -4.26 18.58 -17.43
N ALA A 163 -3.55 18.08 -16.42
CA ALA A 163 -4.15 17.33 -15.32
C ALA A 163 -5.12 18.22 -14.51
N ALA A 164 -4.75 19.46 -14.22
CA ALA A 164 -5.61 20.42 -13.56
C ALA A 164 -6.88 20.73 -14.38
N ALA A 165 -6.76 20.92 -15.70
CA ALA A 165 -7.90 21.16 -16.58
C ALA A 165 -8.90 19.98 -16.56
N ILE A 166 -8.39 18.74 -16.54
CA ILE A 166 -9.23 17.54 -16.46
C ILE A 166 -9.93 17.45 -15.09
N LEU A 167 -9.22 17.69 -13.99
CA LEU A 167 -9.79 17.70 -12.65
C LEU A 167 -10.82 18.82 -12.43
N ALA A 168 -10.67 19.95 -13.13
CA ALA A 168 -11.55 21.10 -13.04
C ALA A 168 -12.77 21.04 -13.98
N ALA A 169 -12.84 20.05 -14.86
CA ALA A 169 -13.96 19.89 -15.76
C ALA A 169 -15.27 19.67 -15.00
N LYS A 170 -16.41 19.98 -15.65
CA LYS A 170 -17.74 19.74 -15.07
C LYS A 170 -17.97 18.26 -14.73
N ASP A 171 -17.39 17.36 -15.53
CA ASP A 171 -17.40 15.93 -15.32
C ASP A 171 -15.99 15.37 -15.56
N PRO A 172 -15.12 15.37 -14.52
CA PRO A 172 -13.74 14.91 -14.65
C PRO A 172 -13.62 13.45 -15.10
N ALA A 173 -14.58 12.60 -14.72
CA ALA A 173 -14.62 11.19 -15.11
C ALA A 173 -14.84 11.03 -16.61
N LYS A 174 -15.87 11.69 -17.14
CA LYS A 174 -16.12 11.70 -18.57
C LYS A 174 -14.97 12.35 -19.35
N THR A 175 -14.45 13.48 -18.87
CA THR A 175 -13.34 14.18 -19.53
C THR A 175 -12.09 13.32 -19.57
N TRP A 176 -11.73 12.64 -18.48
CA TRP A 176 -10.58 11.73 -18.47
C TRP A 176 -10.77 10.54 -19.39
N HIS A 177 -11.95 9.92 -19.36
CA HIS A 177 -12.31 8.82 -20.26
C HIS A 177 -12.15 9.22 -21.73
N ASP A 178 -12.76 10.33 -22.14
CA ASP A 178 -12.73 10.81 -23.53
C ASP A 178 -11.31 11.26 -23.94
N TYR A 179 -10.55 11.83 -23.02
CA TYR A 179 -9.15 12.18 -23.22
C TYR A 179 -8.27 10.92 -23.45
N LYS A 180 -8.44 9.85 -22.66
CA LYS A 180 -7.73 8.58 -22.89
C LYS A 180 -8.18 7.88 -24.17
N ALA A 181 -9.49 7.88 -24.46
CA ALA A 181 -10.07 7.27 -25.67
C ALA A 181 -9.57 7.95 -26.96
N SER A 182 -9.47 9.28 -26.96
CA SER A 182 -8.90 10.05 -28.09
C SER A 182 -7.38 9.90 -28.24
N GLY A 183 -6.73 9.22 -27.28
CA GLY A 183 -5.29 9.09 -27.22
C GLY A 183 -4.56 10.37 -26.86
N GLY A 184 -5.21 11.27 -26.11
CA GLY A 184 -4.67 12.57 -25.71
C GLY A 184 -4.95 13.70 -26.72
N ASN A 185 -5.71 13.43 -27.79
CA ASN A 185 -6.01 14.39 -28.85
C ASN A 185 -7.31 15.19 -28.61
N MET A 186 -8.07 14.87 -27.57
CA MET A 186 -9.25 15.64 -27.18
C MET A 186 -8.81 17.07 -26.85
N LYS A 187 -9.48 18.05 -27.46
CA LYS A 187 -9.28 19.46 -27.11
C LYS A 187 -9.79 19.70 -25.68
N LEU A 188 -8.92 20.25 -24.85
CA LEU A 188 -9.24 20.69 -23.49
C LEU A 188 -9.09 22.21 -23.43
N GLU A 189 -10.00 22.87 -22.72
CA GLU A 189 -9.82 24.26 -22.34
C GLU A 189 -8.79 24.31 -21.19
N ILE A 190 -7.52 24.47 -21.56
CA ILE A 190 -6.45 24.58 -20.58
C ILE A 190 -6.51 25.98 -19.95
N PRO A 191 -6.65 26.09 -18.62
CA PRO A 191 -6.68 27.39 -17.97
C PRO A 191 -5.31 28.08 -18.14
N THR A 192 -5.34 29.41 -18.31
CA THR A 192 -4.13 30.22 -18.47
C THR A 192 -3.24 30.23 -17.20
N SER A 193 -3.82 29.92 -16.05
CA SER A 193 -3.11 29.66 -14.79
C SER A 193 -3.80 28.56 -14.00
N ILE A 194 -3.00 27.78 -13.25
CA ILE A 194 -3.51 26.75 -12.34
C ILE A 194 -3.77 27.41 -10.99
N SER A 195 -4.95 27.18 -10.39
CA SER A 195 -5.23 27.72 -9.06
C SER A 195 -4.34 27.06 -7.98
N PRO A 196 -4.05 27.73 -6.87
CA PRO A 196 -3.32 27.13 -5.75
C PRO A 196 -3.96 25.83 -5.24
N GLU A 197 -5.29 25.74 -5.24
CA GLU A 197 -6.04 24.55 -4.83
C GLU A 197 -5.83 23.38 -5.79
N GLN A 198 -5.86 23.64 -7.10
CA GLN A 198 -5.60 22.62 -8.13
C GLN A 198 -4.14 22.13 -8.05
N MET A 199 -3.18 23.05 -7.88
CA MET A 199 -1.78 22.68 -7.66
C MET A 199 -1.61 21.85 -6.38
N LYS A 200 -2.33 22.19 -5.30
CA LYS A 200 -2.30 21.43 -4.05
C LYS A 200 -2.77 20.00 -4.24
N VAL A 201 -3.84 19.76 -5.00
CA VAL A 201 -4.32 18.40 -5.32
C VAL A 201 -3.24 17.61 -6.05
N LEU A 202 -2.64 18.18 -7.10
CA LEU A 202 -1.58 17.52 -7.86
C LEU A 202 -0.34 17.23 -7.01
N ASN A 203 0.05 18.15 -6.13
CA ASN A 203 1.18 17.94 -5.22
C ASN A 203 0.90 16.86 -4.17
N ILE A 204 -0.33 16.77 -3.65
CA ILE A 204 -0.74 15.68 -2.73
C ILE A 204 -0.67 14.33 -3.45
N ASN A 205 -1.18 14.28 -4.68
CA ASN A 205 -1.15 13.07 -5.49
C ASN A 205 0.29 12.64 -5.80
N GLN A 206 1.15 13.58 -6.23
CA GLN A 206 2.55 13.31 -6.49
C GLN A 206 3.29 12.85 -5.23
N LYS A 207 3.09 13.53 -4.10
CA LYS A 207 3.69 13.09 -2.84
C LYS A 207 3.26 11.67 -2.45
N LEU A 208 2.00 11.31 -2.66
CA LEU A 208 1.54 9.95 -2.37
C LEU A 208 2.18 8.93 -3.33
N MET A 209 2.36 9.28 -4.60
CA MET A 209 3.08 8.45 -5.57
C MET A 209 4.55 8.24 -5.15
N ASP A 210 5.22 9.30 -4.69
CA ASP A 210 6.60 9.26 -4.19
C ASP A 210 6.71 8.43 -2.91
N ASP A 211 5.79 8.60 -1.95
CA ASP A 211 5.73 7.83 -0.71
C ASP A 211 5.52 6.32 -0.98
N LEU A 212 4.88 5.98 -2.10
CA LEU A 212 4.69 4.61 -2.60
C LEU A 212 5.86 4.12 -3.48
N GLY A 213 6.94 4.89 -3.60
CA GLY A 213 8.18 4.51 -4.27
C GLY A 213 8.13 4.50 -5.80
N ALA A 214 7.06 5.01 -6.42
CA ALA A 214 6.95 5.07 -7.88
C ALA A 214 7.35 6.45 -8.42
N ASN A 215 8.27 6.49 -9.38
CA ASN A 215 8.66 7.73 -10.09
C ASN A 215 8.25 7.72 -11.58
N VAL A 216 7.48 6.73 -12.01
CA VAL A 216 7.08 6.52 -13.40
C VAL A 216 5.59 6.23 -13.46
N THR A 217 4.91 6.68 -14.52
CA THR A 217 3.49 6.36 -14.78
C THR A 217 3.32 5.40 -15.96
N PRO A 218 2.29 4.53 -15.96
CA PRO A 218 1.32 4.37 -14.88
C PRO A 218 1.95 3.64 -13.69
N ALA A 219 1.65 4.09 -12.47
CA ALA A 219 1.92 3.34 -11.25
C ALA A 219 0.58 2.77 -10.75
N ILE A 220 0.46 1.46 -10.78
CA ILE A 220 -0.79 0.72 -10.62
C ILE A 220 -0.74 0.00 -9.28
N TYR A 221 -1.79 0.15 -8.48
CA TYR A 221 -1.89 -0.41 -7.15
C TYR A 221 -3.20 -1.19 -7.00
N TYR A 222 -3.11 -2.40 -6.44
CA TYR A 222 -4.22 -3.31 -6.23
C TYR A 222 -4.00 -4.11 -4.94
N MET A 223 -5.07 -4.63 -4.34
CA MET A 223 -4.96 -5.53 -3.20
C MET A 223 -4.85 -6.97 -3.68
N SER A 224 -3.92 -7.71 -3.08
CA SER A 224 -3.86 -9.17 -3.21
C SER A 224 -5.03 -9.83 -2.47
N LYS A 225 -5.13 -11.16 -2.57
CA LYS A 225 -6.11 -11.94 -1.80
C LYS A 225 -5.80 -11.98 -0.31
N ASP A 226 -4.57 -11.65 0.08
CA ASP A 226 -4.07 -11.67 1.45
C ASP A 226 -4.07 -10.27 2.08
N ASP A 227 -4.85 -9.33 1.50
CA ASP A 227 -4.95 -7.93 1.92
C ASP A 227 -3.60 -7.19 1.97
N THR A 228 -2.66 -7.61 1.12
CA THR A 228 -1.38 -6.93 0.93
C THR A 228 -1.44 -6.04 -0.31
N LEU A 229 -0.95 -4.79 -0.16
CA LEU A 229 -0.87 -3.85 -1.26
C LEU A 229 0.18 -4.32 -2.27
N GLN A 230 -0.23 -4.48 -3.52
CA GLN A 230 0.62 -4.82 -4.65
C GLN A 230 0.83 -3.62 -5.55
N GLN A 231 1.94 -3.62 -6.28
CA GLN A 231 2.33 -2.55 -7.20
C GLN A 231 2.75 -3.15 -8.55
N GLU A 232 2.37 -2.47 -9.63
CA GLU A 232 2.95 -2.67 -10.96
C GLU A 232 3.23 -1.30 -11.60
N VAL A 233 4.41 -1.14 -12.21
CA VAL A 233 4.82 0.12 -12.84
C VAL A 233 5.07 -0.09 -14.33
N GLY A 234 4.56 0.82 -15.15
CA GLY A 234 4.67 0.73 -16.60
C GLY A 234 3.53 -0.08 -17.22
N LEU A 235 3.75 -0.62 -18.41
CA LEU A 235 2.73 -1.41 -19.10
C LEU A 235 2.79 -2.88 -18.63
N PRO A 236 1.76 -3.40 -17.94
CA PRO A 236 1.76 -4.79 -17.50
C PRO A 236 1.74 -5.74 -18.70
N ASP A 237 2.47 -6.85 -18.58
CA ASP A 237 2.29 -8.00 -19.47
C ASP A 237 0.92 -8.66 -19.26
N LYS A 238 0.64 -9.73 -20.02
CA LYS A 238 -0.66 -10.40 -19.98
C LYS A 238 -0.95 -11.06 -18.63
N GLU A 239 0.05 -11.67 -18.01
CA GLU A 239 -0.10 -12.40 -16.75
C GLU A 239 -0.39 -11.42 -15.62
N LYS A 240 0.44 -10.38 -15.51
CA LYS A 240 0.25 -9.32 -14.52
C LYS A 240 -1.05 -8.56 -14.72
N LEU A 241 -1.43 -8.28 -15.98
CA LEU A 241 -2.73 -7.66 -16.26
C LEU A 241 -3.89 -8.50 -15.73
N ASN A 242 -3.87 -9.82 -15.94
CA ASN A 242 -4.91 -10.70 -15.41
C ASN A 242 -4.96 -10.66 -13.87
N ILE A 243 -3.80 -10.69 -13.21
CA ILE A 243 -3.71 -10.61 -11.75
C ILE A 243 -4.28 -9.28 -11.24
N ILE A 244 -3.87 -8.14 -11.83
CA ILE A 244 -4.38 -6.80 -11.48
C ILE A 244 -5.91 -6.73 -11.63
N MET A 245 -6.45 -7.36 -12.68
CA MET A 245 -7.88 -7.36 -12.97
C MET A 245 -8.68 -8.39 -12.15
N GLY A 246 -8.03 -9.07 -11.20
CA GLY A 246 -8.67 -10.04 -10.30
C GLY A 246 -8.97 -11.40 -10.94
N ASN A 247 -8.41 -11.69 -12.12
CA ASN A 247 -8.50 -13.01 -12.72
C ASN A 247 -7.49 -13.97 -12.05
N LYS A 248 -7.85 -15.26 -12.01
CA LYS A 248 -6.96 -16.35 -11.59
C LYS A 248 -6.10 -16.83 -12.75
#